data_AF-A0A535BQR5-F1
#
_entry.id   AF-A0A535BQR5-F1
#
_cell.length_a   1.000
_cell.length_b   1.000
_cell.length_c   1.000
_cell.angle_alpha   90.00
_cell.angle_beta   90.00
_cell.angle_gamma   90.00
#
_symmetry.space_group_name_H-M   'P 1'
#
loop_
_entity.id
_entity.type
_entity.pdbx_description
1 polymer ?
#
loop_
_entity_poly.entity_id
_entity_poly.type
_entity_poly.pdbx_seq_one_letter_code
_entity_poly.pdbx_strand_id
1 'polypeptide(L)'
;VNAPVRYLPRWDEALIAYQDRDRITPKKHLPALYAKNGIIEASLLVDGFVSGIWALERTKTDATIRVRPFIRLSPRDRASAESEGERLARFLAPEAKTVGVRFA
;
A
#
# COMPACT_ATOMS: atom_id res chain seq x y z
N VAL A 1 -0.06 -19.97 9.20
CA VAL A 1 0.93 -19.04 8.65
C VAL A 1 0.16 -17.80 8.23
N ASN A 2 0.57 -16.60 8.65
CA ASN A 2 -0.06 -15.34 8.21
C ASN A 2 0.71 -14.80 7.01
N ALA A 3 0.00 -14.21 6.04
CA ALA A 3 0.66 -13.57 4.90
C ALA A 3 1.34 -12.25 5.34
N PRO A 4 2.55 -11.95 4.85
CA PRO A 4 3.26 -10.74 5.23
C PRO A 4 2.56 -9.49 4.67
N VAL A 5 2.75 -8.35 5.35
CA VAL A 5 2.34 -7.05 4.82
C VAL A 5 3.15 -6.71 3.58
N ARG A 6 2.46 -6.27 2.52
CA ARG A 6 3.06 -5.88 1.24
C ARG A 6 2.42 -4.63 0.67
N TYR A 7 3.24 -3.80 0.02
CA TYR A 7 2.78 -2.68 -0.79
C TYR A 7 2.81 -3.08 -2.26
N LEU A 8 1.66 -3.01 -2.92
CA LEU A 8 1.57 -3.21 -4.35
C LEU A 8 1.58 -1.84 -5.05
N PRO A 9 2.32 -1.67 -6.16
CA PRO A 9 2.28 -0.44 -6.96
C PRO A 9 0.90 -0.23 -7.60
N ARG A 10 0.70 0.96 -8.16
CA ARG A 10 -0.45 1.18 -9.05
C ARG A 10 -0.40 0.17 -10.18
N TRP A 11 -1.58 -0.31 -10.54
CA TRP A 11 -1.78 -1.30 -11.59
C TRP A 11 -1.06 -2.64 -11.43
N ASP A 12 -0.78 -3.04 -10.19
CA ASP A 12 -0.21 -4.36 -9.93
C ASP A 12 -1.05 -5.48 -10.57
N GLU A 13 -0.38 -6.47 -11.17
CA GLU A 13 -1.01 -7.55 -11.93
C GLU A 13 -2.06 -8.31 -11.11
N ALA A 14 -1.82 -8.49 -9.81
CA ALA A 14 -2.76 -9.18 -8.91
C ALA A 14 -4.13 -8.47 -8.83
N LEU A 15 -4.19 -7.19 -9.19
CA LEU A 15 -5.40 -6.36 -9.18
C LEU A 15 -6.02 -6.18 -10.57
N ILE A 16 -5.41 -6.69 -11.64
CA ILE A 16 -5.88 -6.45 -13.02
C ILE A 16 -5.99 -7.71 -13.86
N ALA A 17 -5.00 -8.61 -13.84
CA ALA A 17 -4.90 -9.64 -14.87
C ALA A 17 -5.93 -10.76 -14.72
N TYR A 18 -6.40 -10.99 -13.49
CA TYR A 18 -7.27 -12.13 -13.19
C TYR A 18 -8.75 -11.78 -13.37
N GLN A 19 -9.53 -12.77 -13.80
CA GLN A 19 -10.99 -12.64 -13.92
C GLN A 19 -11.65 -12.52 -12.54
N ASP A 20 -11.17 -13.28 -11.56
CA ASP A 20 -11.63 -13.26 -10.17
C ASP A 20 -10.59 -12.58 -9.27
N ARG A 21 -10.84 -11.31 -8.94
CA ARG A 21 -9.93 -10.44 -8.16
C ARG A 21 -10.37 -10.32 -6.70
N ASP A 22 -11.61 -10.73 -6.40
CA ASP A 22 -12.22 -10.63 -5.08
C ASP A 22 -11.47 -11.46 -4.01
N ARG A 23 -10.59 -12.38 -4.46
CA ARG A 23 -9.69 -13.18 -3.63
C ARG A 23 -8.79 -12.35 -2.72
N ILE A 24 -8.37 -11.17 -3.16
CA ILE A 24 -7.53 -10.25 -2.37
C ILE A 24 -8.14 -8.86 -2.23
N THR A 25 -9.18 -8.52 -3.00
CA THR A 25 -9.88 -7.23 -2.92
C THR A 25 -11.27 -7.37 -2.31
N PRO A 26 -11.48 -7.05 -1.02
CA PRO A 26 -12.81 -7.04 -0.44
C PRO A 26 -13.75 -6.07 -1.19
N LYS A 27 -14.93 -6.54 -1.61
CA LYS A 27 -15.88 -5.78 -2.44
C LYS A 27 -16.21 -4.38 -1.91
N LYS A 28 -16.29 -4.22 -0.59
CA LYS A 28 -16.56 -2.95 0.09
C LYS A 28 -15.49 -1.86 -0.16
N HIS A 29 -14.30 -2.23 -0.61
CA HIS A 29 -13.18 -1.31 -0.84
C HIS A 29 -12.94 -0.99 -2.31
N LEU A 30 -13.66 -1.64 -3.24
CA LEU A 30 -13.48 -1.43 -4.68
C LEU A 30 -13.60 0.05 -5.09
N PRO A 31 -14.56 0.85 -4.60
CA PRO A 31 -14.66 2.25 -5.01
C PRO A 31 -13.46 3.12 -4.63
N ALA A 32 -12.70 2.72 -3.60
CA ALA A 32 -11.49 3.43 -3.17
C ALA A 32 -10.21 2.93 -3.86
N LEU A 33 -10.24 1.70 -4.39
CA LEU A 33 -9.13 1.06 -5.09
C LEU A 33 -9.18 1.29 -6.62
N TYR A 34 -10.36 1.14 -7.21
CA TYR A 34 -10.65 1.40 -8.62
C TYR A 34 -11.16 2.83 -8.75
N ALA A 35 -10.23 3.77 -8.83
CA ALA A 35 -10.53 5.18 -8.97
C ALA A 35 -11.09 5.51 -10.36
N LYS A 36 -11.53 6.76 -10.53
CA LYS A 36 -12.06 7.24 -11.82
C LYS A 36 -11.02 7.12 -12.95
N ASN A 37 -11.50 7.10 -14.18
CA ASN A 37 -10.67 7.04 -15.40
C ASN A 37 -9.77 5.80 -15.53
N GLY A 38 -10.18 4.67 -14.96
CA GLY A 38 -9.46 3.39 -15.09
C GLY A 38 -8.18 3.30 -14.25
N ILE A 39 -8.02 4.18 -13.26
CA ILE A 39 -6.88 4.15 -12.35
C ILE A 39 -7.10 3.08 -11.29
N ILE A 40 -6.11 2.21 -11.11
CA ILE A 40 -6.06 1.23 -10.02
C ILE A 40 -4.97 1.67 -9.07
N GLU A 41 -5.36 2.06 -7.87
CA GLU A 41 -4.47 2.67 -6.89
C GLU A 41 -3.43 1.68 -6.35
N ALA A 42 -2.30 2.23 -5.90
CA ALA A 42 -1.28 1.47 -5.20
C ALA A 42 -1.86 1.05 -3.85
N SER A 43 -1.72 -0.23 -3.48
CA SER A 43 -2.46 -0.81 -2.37
C SER A 43 -1.57 -1.37 -1.27
N LEU A 44 -2.10 -1.41 -0.05
CA LEU A 44 -1.52 -2.08 1.10
C LEU A 44 -2.25 -3.40 1.31
N LEU A 45 -1.52 -4.51 1.32
CA LEU A 45 -2.01 -5.81 1.73
C LEU A 45 -1.70 -6.07 3.20
N VAL A 46 -2.70 -6.52 3.95
CA VAL A 46 -2.56 -7.07 5.30
C VAL A 46 -3.19 -8.45 5.31
N ASP A 47 -2.41 -9.44 5.75
CA ASP A 47 -2.79 -10.86 5.70
C ASP A 47 -3.32 -11.31 4.31
N GLY A 48 -2.74 -10.75 3.25
CA GLY A 48 -3.09 -11.07 1.86
C GLY A 48 -4.27 -10.27 1.29
N PHE A 49 -4.92 -9.40 2.06
CA PHE A 49 -6.07 -8.62 1.61
C PHE A 49 -5.78 -7.13 1.52
N VAL A 50 -6.30 -6.50 0.47
CA VAL A 50 -6.27 -5.04 0.32
C VAL A 50 -6.97 -4.38 1.50
N SER A 51 -6.18 -3.63 2.26
CA SER A 51 -6.57 -2.99 3.51
C SER A 51 -6.31 -1.49 3.51
N GLY A 52 -5.83 -0.93 2.39
CA GLY A 52 -5.63 0.51 2.22
C GLY A 52 -5.00 0.83 0.87
N ILE A 53 -4.80 2.12 0.61
CA ILE A 53 -3.98 2.61 -0.50
C ILE A 53 -2.78 3.37 0.01
N TRP A 54 -1.80 3.61 -0.86
CA TRP A 54 -0.63 4.40 -0.50
C TRP A 54 -0.16 5.30 -1.65
N ALA A 55 0.68 6.26 -1.30
CA ALA A 55 1.41 7.09 -2.25
C ALA A 55 2.80 7.42 -1.70
N LEU A 56 3.75 7.68 -2.59
CA LEU A 56 5.05 8.24 -2.23
C LEU A 56 4.97 9.77 -2.25
N GLU A 57 5.31 10.41 -1.13
CA GLU A 57 5.59 11.85 -1.05
C GLU A 57 7.10 12.03 -0.93
N ARG A 58 7.72 12.80 -1.82
CA ARG A 58 9.16 13.01 -1.81
C ARG A 58 9.55 14.48 -1.95
N THR A 59 10.60 14.86 -1.24
CA THR A 59 11.36 16.10 -1.41
C THR A 59 12.75 15.77 -1.96
N LYS A 60 13.66 16.75 -2.01
CA LYS A 60 15.07 16.48 -2.34
C LYS A 60 15.81 15.65 -1.29
N THR A 61 15.33 15.64 -0.04
CA THR A 61 16.04 15.04 1.10
C THR A 61 15.24 13.97 1.82
N ASP A 62 13.94 13.87 1.58
CA ASP A 62 13.02 13.07 2.38
C ASP A 62 12.06 12.29 1.48
N ALA A 63 11.74 11.06 1.89
CA ALA A 63 10.77 10.20 1.22
C ALA A 63 9.81 9.57 2.23
N THR A 64 8.51 9.82 2.08
CA THR A 64 7.47 9.31 2.98
C THR A 64 6.46 8.47 2.21
N ILE A 65 6.23 7.23 2.65
CA ILE A 65 5.07 6.45 2.22
C ILE A 65 3.85 6.96 3.01
N ARG A 66 2.93 7.63 2.33
CA ARG A 66 1.64 8.00 2.90
C ARG A 66 0.66 6.86 2.69
N VAL A 67 0.19 6.26 3.78
CA VAL A 67 -0.77 5.16 3.82
C VAL A 67 -2.13 5.69 4.22
N ARG A 68 -3.18 5.29 3.52
CA ARG A 68 -4.57 5.52 3.89
C ARG A 68 -5.28 4.18 4.07
N PRO A 69 -5.34 3.66 5.30
CA PRO A 69 -6.03 2.41 5.59
C PRO A 69 -7.54 2.54 5.35
N PHE A 70 -8.16 1.45 4.89
CA PHE A 70 -9.62 1.35 4.79
C PHE A 70 -10.26 0.84 6.08
N ILE A 71 -9.45 0.24 6.95
CA ILE A 71 -9.84 -0.27 8.27
C ILE A 71 -8.78 0.13 9.29
N ARG A 72 -9.16 0.11 10.57
CA ARG A 72 -8.18 0.25 11.65
C ARG A 72 -7.25 -0.96 11.65
N LEU A 73 -5.95 -0.71 11.46
CA LEU A 73 -4.93 -1.75 11.56
C LEU A 73 -4.69 -2.12 13.03
N SER A 74 -4.40 -3.40 13.29
CA SER A 74 -3.89 -3.81 14.60
C SER A 74 -2.53 -3.15 14.85
N PRO A 75 -2.08 -3.00 16.12
CA PRO A 75 -0.74 -2.48 16.41
C PRO A 75 0.37 -3.27 15.70
N ARG A 76 0.19 -4.60 15.59
CA ARG A 76 1.14 -5.50 14.91
C ARG A 76 1.20 -5.25 13.41
N ASP A 77 0.05 -5.14 12.76
CA ASP A 77 -0.01 -4.93 11.30
C ASP A 77 0.48 -3.54 10.93
N ARG A 78 0.17 -2.55 11.78
CA ARG A 78 0.68 -1.18 11.63
C ARG A 78 2.21 -1.14 11.71
N ALA A 79 2.82 -1.75 12.72
CA ALA A 79 4.27 -1.84 12.83
C ALA A 79 4.90 -2.58 11.64
N SER A 80 4.23 -3.62 11.14
CA SER A 80 4.68 -4.37 9.96
C SER A 80 4.61 -3.52 8.68
N ALA A 81 3.54 -2.73 8.52
CA ALA A 81 3.39 -1.78 7.42
C ALA A 81 4.41 -0.64 7.50
N GLU A 82 4.71 -0.12 8.69
CA GLU A 82 5.79 0.87 8.90
C GLU A 82 7.14 0.31 8.45
N SER A 83 7.51 -0.88 8.91
CA SER A 83 8.78 -1.52 8.55
C SER A 83 8.90 -1.80 7.04
N GLU A 84 7.84 -2.32 6.42
CA GLU A 84 7.82 -2.55 4.98
C GLU A 84 7.83 -1.23 4.19
N GLY A 85 7.09 -0.22 4.64
CA GLY A 85 6.98 1.07 3.97
C GLY A 85 8.30 1.83 3.99
N GLU A 86 9.07 1.75 5.08
CA GLU A 86 10.42 2.31 5.12
C GLU A 86 11.38 1.62 4.15
N ARG A 87 11.30 0.28 4.03
CA ARG A 87 12.08 -0.44 3.01
C ARG A 87 11.72 0.01 1.61
N LEU A 88 10.43 0.16 1.33
CA LEU A 88 9.93 0.65 0.05
C LEU A 88 10.37 2.10 -0.22
N ALA A 89 10.30 2.98 0.78
CA ALA A 89 10.77 4.36 0.66
C ALA A 89 12.25 4.43 0.28
N ARG A 90 13.11 3.65 0.96
CA ARG A 90 14.54 3.57 0.63
C ARG A 90 14.77 3.02 -0.79
N PHE A 91 13.96 2.05 -1.20
CA PHE A 91 14.05 1.48 -2.54
C PHE A 91 13.66 2.50 -3.64
N LEU A 92 12.58 3.26 -3.42
CA LEU A 92 12.06 4.21 -4.41
C LEU A 92 12.80 5.56 -4.44
N ALA A 93 13.47 5.92 -3.35
CA ALA A 93 14.23 7.16 -3.21
C ALA A 93 15.57 6.89 -2.48
N PRO A 94 16.52 6.18 -3.13
CA PRO A 94 17.81 5.82 -2.52
C PRO A 94 18.66 7.04 -2.14
N GLU A 95 18.40 8.20 -2.72
CA GLU A 95 19.04 9.48 -2.42
C GLU A 95 18.47 10.19 -1.18
N ALA A 96 17.31 9.77 -0.69
CA ALA A 96 16.66 10.40 0.45
C ALA A 96 17.49 10.15 1.73
N LYS A 97 17.77 11.22 2.46
CA LYS A 97 18.48 11.17 3.75
C LYS A 97 17.58 10.66 4.86
N THR A 98 16.30 11.02 4.80
CA THR A 98 15.29 10.51 5.73
C THR A 98 14.20 9.77 4.98
N VAL A 99 13.74 8.69 5.58
CA VAL A 99 12.59 7.92 5.09
C VAL A 99 11.59 7.76 6.22
N GLY A 100 10.32 7.61 5.87
CA GLY A 100 9.29 7.36 6.86
C GLY A 100 7.99 6.85 6.27
N VAL A 101 7.07 6.55 7.18
CA VAL A 101 5.70 6.13 6.84
C VAL A 101 4.73 6.99 7.64
N ARG A 102 3.69 7.50 6.98
CA ARG A 102 2.64 8.30 7.61
C ARG A 102 1.28 7.68 7.32
N PHE A 103 0.52 7.39 8.37
CA PHE A 103 -0.89 6.97 8.24
C PHE A 103 -1.79 8.20 8.29
N ALA A 104 -2.70 8.29 7.32
CA ALA A 104 -3.74 9.32 7.23
C ALA A 104 -5.13 8.71 7.42
#